data_AF-A0A529SMS3-F1
#
_entry.id   AF-A0A529SMS3-F1
#
_cell.length_a   1.000
_cell.length_b   1.000
_cell.length_c   1.000
_cell.angle_alpha   90.00
_cell.angle_beta   90.00
_cell.angle_gamma   90.00
#
_symmetry.space_group_name_H-M   'P 1'
#
loop_
_entity.id
_entity.type
_entity.pdbx_description
1 polymer ?
#
loop_
_entity_poly.entity_id
_entity_poly.type
_entity_poly.pdbx_seq_one_letter_code
_entity_poly.pdbx_strand_id
1 'polypeptide(L)'
;RQDWKERLGNPVWHMHDGNPPAIDLPVPFALLLNLVSASNAHDKAVLWGFISRHAPGVTPKTHPELDRLTGYAIRYFDDFVKPTKVYRAADEVEREALARLSEALGALPQGADSEAIQNAALNVARKIERYQDHSKQSPEGGPGVSVAFFQMIYQVLIGQERGPRFGSFAALYGIAETRALI
;
A
#
# COMPACT_ATOMS: atom_id res chain seq x y z
N ARG A 1 16.13 -19.96 20.40
CA ARG A 1 16.21 -19.48 21.81
C ARG A 1 17.64 -19.05 22.04
N GLN A 2 17.85 -17.86 22.61
CA GLN A 2 19.18 -17.28 22.91
C GLN A 2 19.74 -17.81 24.23
N ASP A 3 21.08 -17.83 24.37
CA ASP A 3 21.75 -18.18 25.62
C ASP A 3 21.67 -17.05 26.68
N TRP A 4 22.13 -17.30 27.90
CA TRP A 4 21.99 -16.31 28.98
C TRP A 4 22.80 -15.03 28.75
N LYS A 5 24.00 -15.15 28.17
CA LYS A 5 24.88 -14.01 27.91
C LYS A 5 24.27 -13.12 26.82
N GLU A 6 23.72 -13.73 25.77
CA GLU A 6 23.01 -13.05 24.69
C GLU A 6 21.75 -12.35 25.18
N ARG A 7 20.97 -12.98 26.08
CA ARG A 7 19.77 -12.38 26.66
C ARG A 7 20.09 -11.15 27.53
N LEU A 8 21.13 -11.22 28.35
CA LEU A 8 21.58 -10.07 29.17
C LEU A 8 22.14 -8.93 28.31
N GLY A 9 22.67 -9.22 27.13
CA GLY A 9 23.08 -8.20 26.16
C GLY A 9 21.93 -7.60 25.34
N ASN A 10 20.72 -8.13 25.44
CA ASN A 10 19.57 -7.66 24.68
C ASN A 10 18.85 -6.53 25.45
N PRO A 11 18.61 -5.35 24.84
CA PRO A 11 17.89 -4.24 25.48
C PRO A 11 16.51 -4.62 26.06
N VAL A 12 15.84 -5.62 25.49
CA VAL A 12 14.56 -6.13 26.01
C VAL A 12 14.68 -6.64 27.45
N TRP A 13 15.85 -7.16 27.85
CA TRP A 13 16.10 -7.55 29.24
C TRP A 13 16.02 -6.35 30.18
N HIS A 14 16.60 -5.22 29.79
CA HIS A 14 16.64 -4.02 30.62
C HIS A 14 15.33 -3.22 30.65
N MET A 15 14.41 -3.49 29.72
CA MET A 15 13.10 -2.83 29.66
C MET A 15 11.96 -3.69 30.22
N HIS A 16 12.03 -5.01 30.06
CA HIS A 16 10.92 -5.93 30.36
C HIS A 16 11.38 -7.24 31.02
N ASP A 17 12.56 -7.28 31.65
CA ASP A 17 13.14 -8.49 32.25
C ASP A 17 13.15 -9.71 31.29
N GLY A 18 13.31 -9.43 30.00
CA GLY A 18 13.33 -10.43 28.94
C GLY A 18 11.96 -10.99 28.58
N ASN A 19 10.88 -10.42 29.11
CA ASN A 19 9.50 -10.80 28.87
C ASN A 19 8.67 -9.60 28.39
N PRO A 20 8.91 -9.13 27.15
CA PRO A 20 8.14 -8.02 26.59
C PRO A 20 6.65 -8.38 26.53
N PRO A 21 5.73 -7.40 26.70
CA PRO A 21 4.31 -7.64 26.56
C PRO A 21 3.97 -8.30 25.22
N ALA A 22 3.16 -9.35 25.25
CA ALA A 22 2.62 -9.95 24.04
C ALA A 22 1.46 -9.07 23.54
N ILE A 23 1.73 -8.27 22.52
CA ILE A 23 0.74 -7.40 21.88
C ILE A 23 0.33 -8.07 20.57
N ASP A 24 -0.96 -8.37 20.43
CA ASP A 24 -1.51 -8.82 19.16
C ASP A 24 -1.68 -7.61 18.23
N LEU A 25 -0.94 -7.63 17.12
CA LEU A 25 -1.01 -6.63 16.07
C LEU A 25 -1.35 -7.34 14.76
N PRO A 26 -2.65 -7.46 14.42
CA PRO A 26 -3.10 -8.21 13.25
C PRO A 26 -2.66 -7.55 11.94
N VAL A 27 -2.18 -6.29 11.99
CA VAL A 27 -1.61 -5.59 10.84
C VAL A 27 -0.29 -4.90 11.21
N PRO A 28 0.71 -4.91 10.31
CA PRO A 28 1.98 -4.24 10.57
C PRO A 28 1.84 -2.71 10.47
N PHE A 29 2.68 -1.96 11.19
CA PHE A 29 2.66 -0.49 11.15
C PHE A 29 2.87 0.10 9.75
N ALA A 30 3.70 -0.56 8.92
CA ALA A 30 3.90 -0.16 7.52
C ALA A 30 2.61 -0.17 6.69
N LEU A 31 1.68 -1.09 6.98
CA LEU A 31 0.37 -1.14 6.34
C LEU A 31 -0.47 0.09 6.70
N LEU A 32 -0.41 0.54 7.96
CA LEU A 32 -1.08 1.76 8.41
C LEU A 32 -0.53 2.99 7.68
N LEU A 33 0.78 3.12 7.57
CA LEU A 33 1.41 4.23 6.84
C LEU A 33 0.97 4.28 5.37
N ASN A 34 0.88 3.11 4.72
CA ASN A 34 0.40 3.03 3.33
C ASN A 34 -1.07 3.44 3.20
N LEU A 35 -1.94 2.98 4.11
CA LEU A 35 -3.37 3.33 4.10
C LEU A 35 -3.58 4.84 4.27
N VAL A 36 -2.94 5.45 5.26
CA VAL A 36 -3.06 6.90 5.51
C VAL A 36 -2.57 7.69 4.31
N SER A 37 -1.40 7.31 3.79
CA SER A 37 -0.76 7.98 2.66
C SER A 37 -1.65 8.03 1.43
N ALA A 38 -2.35 6.94 1.13
CA ALA A 38 -3.19 6.83 -0.05
C ALA A 38 -4.61 7.38 0.12
N SER A 39 -5.23 7.17 1.29
CA SER A 39 -6.57 7.68 1.58
C SER A 39 -6.59 9.18 1.85
N ASN A 40 -5.42 9.81 2.08
CA ASN A 40 -5.32 11.13 2.69
C ASN A 40 -6.15 11.22 4.00
N ALA A 41 -6.27 10.11 4.74
CA ALA A 41 -7.09 10.07 5.93
C ALA A 41 -6.52 10.96 7.04
N HIS A 42 -7.33 11.90 7.51
CA HIS A 42 -7.03 12.73 8.68
C HIS A 42 -7.72 12.23 9.95
N ASP A 43 -8.53 11.18 9.85
CA ASP A 43 -9.24 10.58 10.96
C ASP A 43 -9.02 9.06 11.04
N LYS A 44 -9.17 8.52 12.25
CA LYS A 44 -9.01 7.09 12.51
C LYS A 44 -10.16 6.27 11.91
N ALA A 45 -11.35 6.83 11.75
CA ALA A 45 -12.52 6.09 11.31
C ALA A 45 -12.36 5.59 9.87
N VAL A 46 -11.79 6.42 9.00
CA VAL A 46 -11.43 6.04 7.63
C VAL A 46 -10.48 4.84 7.63
N LEU A 47 -9.40 4.90 8.41
CA LEU A 47 -8.42 3.81 8.51
C LEU A 47 -9.03 2.53 9.07
N TRP A 48 -9.88 2.65 10.09
CA TRP A 48 -10.59 1.52 10.66
C TRP A 48 -11.58 0.88 9.68
N GLY A 49 -12.14 1.65 8.73
CA GLY A 49 -12.92 1.10 7.62
C GLY A 49 -12.10 0.17 6.71
N PHE A 50 -10.82 0.46 6.49
CA PHE A 50 -9.92 -0.44 5.75
C PHE A 50 -9.42 -1.60 6.61
N ILE A 51 -8.98 -1.32 7.84
CA ILE A 51 -8.46 -2.34 8.77
C ILE A 51 -9.51 -3.41 9.02
N SER A 52 -10.77 -3.03 9.28
CA SER A 52 -11.85 -3.99 9.59
C SER A 52 -12.19 -4.91 8.41
N ARG A 53 -11.97 -4.45 7.18
CA ARG A 53 -12.11 -5.29 5.97
C ARG A 53 -10.95 -6.24 5.79
N HIS A 54 -9.73 -5.79 6.11
CA HIS A 54 -8.52 -6.59 5.97
C HIS A 54 -8.36 -7.63 7.10
N ALA A 55 -8.77 -7.28 8.32
CA ALA A 55 -8.71 -8.11 9.51
C ALA A 55 -10.10 -8.21 10.17
N PRO A 56 -10.97 -9.13 9.71
CA PRO A 56 -12.31 -9.30 10.24
C PRO A 56 -12.32 -9.57 11.74
N GLY A 57 -13.22 -8.91 12.48
CA GLY A 57 -13.35 -9.05 13.93
C GLY A 57 -12.42 -8.16 14.75
N VAL A 58 -11.46 -7.48 14.12
CA VAL A 58 -10.57 -6.52 14.78
C VAL A 58 -11.29 -5.17 14.93
N THR A 59 -11.28 -4.63 16.14
CA THR A 59 -11.89 -3.34 16.49
C THR A 59 -10.97 -2.53 17.40
N PRO A 60 -11.15 -1.20 17.50
CA PRO A 60 -10.42 -0.37 18.47
C PRO A 60 -10.51 -0.86 19.91
N LYS A 61 -11.67 -1.45 20.30
CA LYS A 61 -11.90 -1.96 21.66
C LYS A 61 -11.14 -3.26 21.92
N THR A 62 -11.12 -4.15 20.94
CA THR A 62 -10.40 -5.44 21.04
C THR A 62 -8.88 -5.28 20.90
N HIS A 63 -8.42 -4.27 20.17
CA HIS A 63 -7.01 -4.02 19.84
C HIS A 63 -6.65 -2.54 20.10
N PRO A 64 -6.63 -2.10 21.37
CA PRO A 64 -6.41 -0.69 21.71
C PRO A 64 -5.02 -0.20 21.29
N GLU A 65 -4.03 -1.09 21.28
CA GLU A 65 -2.68 -0.72 20.83
C GLU A 65 -2.64 -0.47 19.32
N LEU A 66 -3.37 -1.26 18.52
CA LEU A 66 -3.54 -0.98 17.10
C LEU A 66 -4.23 0.38 16.87
N ASP A 67 -5.26 0.71 17.67
CA ASP A 67 -5.90 2.02 17.60
C ASP A 67 -4.93 3.17 17.92
N ARG A 68 -4.03 2.97 18.88
CA ARG A 68 -2.97 3.92 19.22
C ARG A 68 -2.03 4.12 18.05
N LEU A 69 -1.56 3.02 17.44
CA LEU A 69 -0.70 3.06 16.25
C LEU A 69 -1.37 3.74 15.05
N THR A 70 -2.67 3.53 14.83
CA THR A 70 -3.44 4.25 13.81
C THR A 70 -3.35 5.76 14.00
N GLY A 71 -3.39 6.25 15.24
CA GLY A 71 -3.18 7.68 15.56
C GLY A 71 -1.77 8.17 15.20
N TYR A 72 -0.74 7.37 15.46
CA TYR A 72 0.63 7.73 15.08
C TYR A 72 0.87 7.70 13.58
N ALA A 73 0.22 6.79 12.86
CA ALA A 73 0.30 6.76 11.40
C ALA A 73 -0.29 8.04 10.78
N ILE A 74 -1.44 8.52 11.30
CA ILE A 74 -2.03 9.82 10.90
C ILE A 74 -1.08 10.96 11.19
N ARG A 75 -0.54 11.02 12.41
CA ARG A 75 0.37 12.10 12.80
C ARG A 75 1.63 12.14 11.94
N TYR A 76 2.21 10.96 11.67
CA TYR A 76 3.36 10.83 10.79
C TYR A 76 3.04 11.30 9.36
N PHE A 77 1.87 10.92 8.85
CA PHE A 77 1.43 11.37 7.54
C PHE A 77 1.30 12.89 7.48
N ASP A 78 0.61 13.50 8.45
CA ASP A 78 0.41 14.95 8.46
C ASP A 78 1.71 15.73 8.57
N ASP A 79 2.66 15.27 9.38
CA ASP A 79 3.90 16.00 9.66
C ASP A 79 4.99 15.76 8.58
N PHE A 80 5.07 14.56 7.99
CA PHE A 80 6.20 14.17 7.13
C PHE A 80 5.82 13.83 5.69
N VAL A 81 4.62 13.27 5.46
CA VAL A 81 4.23 12.79 4.13
C VAL A 81 3.46 13.87 3.38
N LYS A 82 2.34 14.32 3.95
CA LYS A 82 1.41 15.32 3.39
C LYS A 82 2.12 16.57 2.88
N PRO A 83 3.09 17.18 3.59
CA PRO A 83 3.74 18.41 3.12
C PRO A 83 4.60 18.21 1.87
N THR A 84 5.01 16.96 1.59
CA THR A 84 5.86 16.61 0.45
C THR A 84 5.07 16.10 -0.75
N LYS A 85 3.74 15.95 -0.63
CA LYS A 85 2.91 15.42 -1.72
C LYS A 85 2.83 16.44 -2.85
N VAL A 86 3.26 16.04 -4.04
CA VAL A 86 3.19 16.84 -5.26
C VAL A 86 2.39 16.08 -6.30
N TYR A 87 1.19 16.58 -6.58
CA TYR A 87 0.34 16.06 -7.64
C TYR A 87 0.70 16.72 -8.96
N ARG A 88 0.67 15.93 -10.04
CA ARG A 88 0.76 16.44 -11.40
C ARG A 88 -0.43 15.95 -12.22
N ALA A 89 -0.83 16.75 -13.21
CA ALA A 89 -1.83 16.31 -14.16
C ALA A 89 -1.29 15.17 -15.03
N ALA A 90 -2.19 14.23 -15.35
CA ALA A 90 -1.94 13.24 -16.40
C ALA A 90 -1.98 13.91 -17.79
N ASP A 91 -1.08 13.51 -18.67
CA ASP A 91 -1.21 13.79 -20.10
C ASP A 91 -2.22 12.84 -20.78
N GLU A 92 -2.39 12.97 -22.10
CA GLU A 92 -3.40 12.19 -22.83
C GLU A 92 -3.14 10.67 -22.77
N VAL A 93 -1.88 10.25 -22.93
CA VAL A 93 -1.50 8.83 -22.86
C VAL A 93 -1.71 8.29 -21.45
N GLU A 94 -1.40 9.09 -20.43
CA GLU A 94 -1.58 8.73 -19.03
C GLU A 94 -3.05 8.63 -18.65
N ARG A 95 -3.90 9.54 -19.15
CA ARG A 95 -5.36 9.46 -18.95
C ARG A 95 -5.92 8.17 -19.53
N GLU A 96 -5.53 7.83 -20.75
CA GLU A 96 -5.95 6.58 -21.37
C GLU A 96 -5.43 5.36 -20.61
N ALA A 97 -4.17 5.40 -20.15
CA ALA A 97 -3.58 4.33 -19.35
C ALA A 97 -4.33 4.11 -18.03
N LEU A 98 -4.68 5.19 -17.34
CA LEU A 98 -5.44 5.16 -16.09
C LEU A 98 -6.87 4.66 -16.33
N ALA A 99 -7.55 5.13 -17.38
CA ALA A 99 -8.88 4.64 -17.74
C ALA A 99 -8.88 3.12 -17.99
N ARG A 100 -7.94 2.62 -18.80
CA ARG A 100 -7.78 1.18 -19.06
C ARG A 100 -7.42 0.40 -17.79
N LEU A 101 -6.64 0.99 -16.88
CA LEU A 101 -6.36 0.41 -15.58
C LEU A 101 -7.64 0.29 -14.74
N SER A 102 -8.47 1.33 -14.68
CA SER A 102 -9.74 1.31 -13.95
C SER A 102 -10.70 0.24 -14.50
N GLU A 103 -10.78 0.09 -15.82
CA GLU A 103 -11.56 -0.96 -16.47
C GLU A 103 -11.03 -2.36 -16.13
N ALA A 104 -9.72 -2.57 -16.26
CA ALA A 104 -9.10 -3.87 -15.97
C ALA A 104 -9.29 -4.27 -14.51
N LEU A 105 -9.16 -3.32 -13.57
CA LEU A 105 -9.44 -3.53 -12.16
C LEU A 105 -10.92 -3.87 -11.92
N GLY A 106 -11.83 -3.21 -12.63
CA GLY A 106 -13.27 -3.46 -12.53
C GLY A 106 -13.72 -4.82 -13.07
N ALA A 107 -12.93 -5.44 -13.95
CA ALA A 107 -13.19 -6.76 -14.51
C ALA A 107 -12.68 -7.92 -13.62
N LEU A 108 -11.90 -7.62 -12.59
CA LEU A 108 -11.41 -8.65 -11.66
C LEU A 108 -12.55 -9.18 -10.79
N PRO A 109 -12.49 -10.47 -10.41
CA PRO A 109 -13.47 -11.04 -9.47
C PRO A 109 -13.37 -10.33 -8.11
N GLN A 110 -14.50 -10.29 -7.40
CA GLN A 110 -14.51 -9.78 -6.03
C GLN A 110 -13.55 -10.60 -5.15
N GLY A 111 -12.71 -9.90 -4.38
CA GLY A 111 -11.68 -10.54 -3.55
C GLY A 111 -10.43 -10.98 -4.30
N ALA A 112 -10.21 -10.50 -5.53
CA ALA A 112 -8.94 -10.68 -6.23
C ALA A 112 -7.76 -10.29 -5.34
N ASP A 113 -6.76 -11.15 -5.28
CA ASP A 113 -5.58 -10.94 -4.45
C ASP A 113 -4.60 -9.93 -5.08
N SER A 114 -3.56 -9.59 -4.31
CA SER A 114 -2.54 -8.64 -4.74
C SER A 114 -1.79 -9.07 -6.00
N GLU A 115 -1.70 -10.37 -6.30
CA GLU A 115 -1.00 -10.89 -7.46
C GLU A 115 -1.87 -10.73 -8.72
N ALA A 116 -3.13 -11.13 -8.65
CA ALA A 116 -4.11 -10.92 -9.72
C ALA A 116 -4.23 -9.43 -10.09
N ILE A 117 -4.30 -8.54 -9.09
CA ILE A 117 -4.35 -7.10 -9.30
C ILE A 117 -3.05 -6.58 -9.94
N GLN A 118 -1.89 -7.03 -9.46
CA GLN A 118 -0.60 -6.66 -10.05
C GLN A 118 -0.50 -7.09 -11.52
N ASN A 119 -0.95 -8.31 -11.83
CA ASN A 119 -0.92 -8.87 -13.18
C ASN A 119 -1.85 -8.10 -14.12
N ALA A 120 -3.05 -7.72 -13.66
CA ALA A 120 -3.96 -6.86 -14.43
C ALA A 120 -3.31 -5.51 -14.78
N ALA A 121 -2.66 -4.86 -13.82
CA ALA A 121 -1.97 -3.59 -14.05
C ALA A 121 -0.80 -3.72 -15.03
N LEU A 122 0.01 -4.78 -14.91
CA LEU A 122 1.10 -5.08 -15.84
C LEU A 122 0.57 -5.35 -17.25
N ASN A 123 -0.54 -6.07 -17.39
CA ASN A 123 -1.17 -6.37 -18.68
C ASN A 123 -1.69 -5.11 -19.38
N VAL A 124 -2.18 -4.12 -18.64
CA VAL A 124 -2.52 -2.80 -19.19
C VAL A 124 -1.26 -2.10 -19.69
N ALA A 125 -0.21 -2.02 -18.85
CA ALA A 125 1.02 -1.31 -19.16
C ALA A 125 1.74 -1.87 -20.40
N ARG A 126 1.78 -3.20 -20.57
CA ARG A 126 2.41 -3.85 -21.74
C ARG A 126 1.81 -3.42 -23.07
N LYS A 127 0.56 -2.98 -23.10
CA LYS A 127 -0.15 -2.55 -24.32
C LYS A 127 0.09 -1.08 -24.67
N ILE A 128 0.94 -0.38 -23.91
CA ILE A 128 1.19 1.05 -24.05
C ILE A 128 2.68 1.25 -24.31
N GLU A 129 3.03 1.66 -25.52
CA GLU A 129 4.43 1.78 -25.99
C GLU A 129 5.33 2.52 -24.99
N ARG A 130 4.85 3.65 -24.45
CA ARG A 130 5.57 4.47 -23.46
C ARG A 130 6.02 3.69 -22.21
N TYR A 131 5.30 2.64 -21.85
CA TYR A 131 5.54 1.85 -20.64
C TYR A 131 6.14 0.48 -20.92
N GLN A 132 6.52 0.20 -22.17
CA GLN A 132 7.28 -0.99 -22.51
C GLN A 132 8.76 -0.79 -22.14
N ASP A 133 9.38 -1.84 -21.60
CA ASP A 133 10.80 -1.89 -21.32
C ASP A 133 11.43 -3.02 -22.14
N HIS A 134 12.01 -2.67 -23.29
CA HIS A 134 12.62 -3.62 -24.22
C HIS A 134 13.93 -4.21 -23.70
N SER A 135 14.49 -3.70 -22.59
CA SER A 135 15.64 -4.32 -21.93
C SER A 135 15.24 -5.53 -21.07
N LYS A 136 13.93 -5.70 -20.82
CA LYS A 136 13.36 -6.79 -20.03
C LYS A 136 12.46 -7.65 -20.90
N GLN A 137 12.44 -8.95 -20.62
CA GLN A 137 11.50 -9.88 -21.27
C GLN A 137 10.32 -10.15 -20.34
N SER A 138 9.11 -9.98 -20.86
CA SER A 138 7.88 -10.40 -20.20
C SER A 138 7.80 -11.93 -20.16
N PRO A 139 7.12 -12.53 -19.16
CA PRO A 139 6.83 -13.98 -19.15
C PRO A 139 6.16 -14.49 -20.44
N GLU A 140 5.48 -13.61 -21.18
CA GLU A 140 4.74 -13.92 -22.42
C GLU A 140 5.56 -13.67 -23.70
N GLY A 141 6.86 -13.37 -23.60
CA GLY A 141 7.76 -13.24 -24.76
C GLY A 141 7.85 -11.85 -25.41
N GLY A 142 7.10 -10.85 -24.92
CA GLY A 142 7.19 -9.43 -25.32
C GLY A 142 8.08 -8.58 -24.39
N PRO A 143 8.11 -7.24 -24.56
CA PRO A 143 8.85 -6.35 -23.67
C PRO A 143 8.28 -6.36 -22.24
N GLY A 144 9.14 -6.10 -21.26
CA GLY A 144 8.75 -5.92 -19.87
C GLY A 144 7.97 -4.63 -19.65
N VAL A 145 7.64 -4.35 -18.39
CA VAL A 145 6.96 -3.10 -17.99
C VAL A 145 7.97 -2.16 -17.34
N SER A 146 8.00 -0.93 -17.83
CA SER A 146 8.79 0.16 -17.27
C SER A 146 8.25 0.59 -15.90
N VAL A 147 9.17 0.87 -14.98
CA VAL A 147 8.85 1.41 -13.64
C VAL A 147 8.12 2.76 -13.76
N ALA A 148 8.30 3.47 -14.87
CA ALA A 148 7.62 4.74 -15.16
C ALA A 148 6.09 4.62 -15.13
N PHE A 149 5.51 3.44 -15.42
CA PHE A 149 4.07 3.23 -15.31
C PHE A 149 3.58 3.36 -13.86
N PHE A 150 4.26 2.68 -12.93
CA PHE A 150 3.90 2.74 -11.52
C PHE A 150 4.25 4.09 -10.90
N GLN A 151 5.37 4.70 -11.30
CA GLN A 151 5.70 6.06 -10.89
C GLN A 151 4.61 7.05 -11.32
N MET A 152 4.10 6.92 -12.55
CA MET A 152 2.98 7.74 -13.01
C MET A 152 1.75 7.58 -12.13
N ILE A 153 1.34 6.34 -11.81
CA ILE A 153 0.19 6.09 -10.93
C ILE A 153 0.38 6.80 -9.59
N TYR A 154 1.56 6.68 -8.97
CA TYR A 154 1.83 7.32 -7.68
C TYR A 154 1.87 8.84 -7.77
N GLN A 155 2.43 9.41 -8.84
CA GLN A 155 2.53 10.87 -8.99
C GLN A 155 1.17 11.51 -9.29
N VAL A 156 0.36 10.88 -10.13
CA VAL A 156 -0.94 11.42 -10.55
C VAL A 156 -2.00 11.19 -9.49
N LEU A 157 -2.14 9.97 -8.98
CA LEU A 157 -3.24 9.61 -8.08
C LEU A 157 -2.93 9.87 -6.61
N ILE A 158 -1.67 9.74 -6.21
CA ILE A 158 -1.25 9.78 -4.81
C ILE A 158 -0.38 11.00 -4.51
N GLY A 159 0.21 11.66 -5.50
CA GLY A 159 1.12 12.79 -5.30
C GLY A 159 2.47 12.40 -4.70
N GLN A 160 2.95 11.19 -4.97
CA GLN A 160 4.27 10.71 -4.53
C GLN A 160 5.09 10.20 -5.70
N GLU A 161 6.42 10.33 -5.62
CA GLU A 161 7.32 9.81 -6.67
C GLU A 161 7.33 8.28 -6.75
N ARG A 162 7.11 7.62 -5.62
CA ARG A 162 7.14 6.16 -5.47
C ARG A 162 6.20 5.74 -4.35
N GLY A 163 5.80 4.48 -4.38
CA GLY A 163 4.96 3.88 -3.35
C GLY A 163 5.26 2.39 -3.15
N PRO A 164 4.45 1.69 -2.35
CA PRO A 164 4.51 0.23 -2.20
C PRO A 164 4.29 -0.49 -3.54
N ARG A 165 4.35 -1.83 -3.56
CA ARG A 165 3.92 -2.59 -4.74
C ARG A 165 2.45 -2.33 -5.02
N PHE A 166 2.11 -1.95 -6.27
CA PHE A 166 0.77 -1.50 -6.65
C PHE A 166 -0.33 -2.54 -6.34
N GLY A 167 -0.11 -3.80 -6.68
CA GLY A 167 -1.10 -4.86 -6.43
C GLY A 167 -1.40 -5.04 -4.94
N SER A 168 -0.37 -5.02 -4.08
CA SER A 168 -0.55 -5.10 -2.62
C SER A 168 -1.27 -3.87 -2.08
N PHE A 169 -0.97 -2.69 -2.62
CA PHE A 169 -1.64 -1.46 -2.28
C PHE A 169 -3.13 -1.49 -2.64
N ALA A 170 -3.46 -1.80 -3.89
CA ALA A 170 -4.84 -1.81 -4.38
C ALA A 170 -5.68 -2.94 -3.74
N ALA A 171 -5.08 -4.09 -3.40
CA ALA A 171 -5.75 -5.12 -2.62
C ALA A 171 -6.16 -4.64 -1.23
N LEU A 172 -5.28 -3.87 -0.59
CA LEU A 172 -5.48 -3.34 0.75
C LEU A 172 -6.43 -2.13 0.77
N TYR A 173 -6.25 -1.19 -0.16
CA TYR A 173 -7.08 -0.01 -0.30
C TYR A 173 -8.47 -0.36 -0.85
N GLY A 174 -8.56 -1.43 -1.63
CA GLY A 174 -9.79 -1.89 -2.26
C GLY A 174 -9.87 -1.46 -3.72
N ILE A 175 -10.31 -2.39 -4.57
CA ILE A 175 -10.43 -2.19 -6.02
C ILE A 175 -11.37 -1.03 -6.33
N ALA A 176 -12.51 -0.93 -5.65
CA ALA A 176 -13.50 0.12 -5.90
C ALA A 176 -12.92 1.50 -5.55
N GLU A 177 -12.21 1.60 -4.43
CA GLU A 177 -11.57 2.82 -3.97
C GLU A 177 -10.39 3.21 -4.86
N THR A 178 -9.56 2.25 -5.30
CA THR A 178 -8.50 2.51 -6.29
C THR A 178 -9.08 3.03 -7.60
N ARG A 179 -10.20 2.47 -8.06
CA ARG A 179 -10.89 2.96 -9.27
C ARG A 179 -11.49 4.35 -9.09
N ALA A 180 -11.94 4.71 -7.90
CA ALA A 180 -12.45 6.05 -7.60
C ALA A 180 -11.35 7.12 -7.50
N LEU A 181 -10.08 6.73 -7.33
CA LEU A 181 -8.94 7.64 -7.42
C LEU A 181 -8.57 7.99 -8.87
N ILE A 182 -8.89 7.12 -9.83
CA ILE A 182 -8.62 7.25 -11.26
C ILE A 182 -9.65 8.19 -11.90
#